data_AF-A0A2H5PRP2-F1
#
_entry.id   AF-A0A2H5PRP2-F1
#
_cell.length_a   1.000
_cell.length_b   1.000
_cell.length_c   1.000
_cell.angle_alpha   90.00
_cell.angle_beta   90.00
_cell.angle_gamma   90.00
#
_symmetry.space_group_name_H-M   'P 1'
#
loop_
_entity.id
_entity.type
_entity.pdbx_description
1 polymer ?
#
loop_
_entity_poly.entity_id
_entity_poly.type
_entity_poly.pdbx_seq_one_letter_code
_entity_poly.pdbx_strand_id
1 'polypeptide(L)'
;MAKMITLSGFASPVSPKALKDFLEEHTGEGTVSDVEVGQNKGLKAHAVVEFTTVEAADLIMSLAGNSYLKASYVKRRTPHYKLGDDLKLNFGCQISKDKFSVFWSQENVSVKLCSDLRKFEFFLSYESVDSRFELSDESISQIELHIPSGHSVKYLVIQLHGPPMIYKNDIHWVREVDFTPSSSVGKSSAICLELPTRAHIPKALKDLFYYKESPIPLSFMGPEVGVSKLARILNVKRHGGAHHARSNSLLTSQ
;
A
#
# COMPACT_ATOMS: atom_id res chain seq x y z
N MET A 1 18.20 23.90 -5.67
CA MET A 1 16.79 24.32 -5.53
C MET A 1 15.89 23.11 -5.78
N ALA A 2 14.67 23.09 -5.24
CA ALA A 2 13.80 21.90 -5.26
C ALA A 2 12.76 22.02 -6.39
N LYS A 3 12.54 20.93 -7.14
CA LYS A 3 11.53 20.83 -8.21
C LYS A 3 10.10 20.71 -7.69
N MET A 4 9.92 20.69 -6.37
CA MET A 4 8.65 20.38 -5.73
C MET A 4 8.23 21.50 -4.80
N ILE A 5 6.98 21.92 -4.93
CA ILE A 5 6.41 23.02 -4.16
C ILE A 5 5.11 22.58 -3.48
N THR A 6 4.82 23.16 -2.32
CA THR A 6 3.50 23.10 -1.70
C THR A 6 2.75 24.39 -2.02
N LEU A 7 1.59 24.25 -2.64
CA LEU A 7 0.59 25.30 -2.83
C LEU A 7 -0.48 25.16 -1.76
N SER A 8 -0.88 26.28 -1.14
CA SER A 8 -1.92 26.30 -0.10
C SER A 8 -2.73 27.60 -0.20
N GLY A 9 -3.91 27.62 0.41
CA GLY A 9 -4.82 28.77 0.34
C GLY A 9 -6.05 28.55 -0.52
N PHE A 10 -6.20 27.34 -1.08
CA PHE A 10 -7.41 26.92 -1.76
C PHE A 10 -8.60 26.93 -0.78
N ALA A 11 -9.74 27.46 -1.23
CA ALA A 11 -10.98 27.49 -0.44
C ALA A 11 -11.60 26.09 -0.26
N SER A 12 -11.37 25.20 -1.24
CA SER A 12 -11.80 23.81 -1.28
C SER A 12 -10.75 22.95 -2.00
N PRO A 13 -10.80 21.61 -1.90
CA PRO A 13 -9.95 20.73 -2.70
C PRO A 13 -10.13 21.01 -4.19
N VAL A 14 -9.03 21.00 -4.93
CA VAL A 14 -9.00 21.18 -6.38
C VAL A 14 -8.71 19.83 -7.02
N SER A 15 -9.29 19.54 -8.17
CA SER A 15 -8.94 18.32 -8.92
C SER A 15 -7.45 18.34 -9.31
N PRO A 16 -6.68 17.26 -9.09
CA PRO A 16 -5.27 17.18 -9.52
C PRO A 16 -5.08 17.50 -11.00
N LYS A 17 -6.02 17.04 -11.85
CA LYS A 17 -5.99 17.31 -13.30
C LYS A 17 -6.21 18.79 -13.60
N ALA A 18 -7.24 19.40 -13.01
CA ALA A 18 -7.52 20.83 -13.23
C ALA A 18 -6.38 21.72 -12.72
N LEU A 19 -5.77 21.35 -11.59
CA LEU A 19 -4.61 22.05 -11.07
C LEU A 19 -3.39 21.88 -11.96
N LYS A 20 -3.16 20.68 -12.51
CA LYS A 20 -2.11 20.45 -13.51
C LYS A 20 -2.28 21.36 -14.73
N ASP A 21 -3.45 21.32 -15.36
CA ASP A 21 -3.74 22.09 -16.57
C ASP A 21 -3.55 23.60 -16.33
N PHE A 22 -4.01 24.11 -15.19
CA PHE A 22 -3.83 25.51 -14.79
C PHE A 22 -2.35 25.91 -14.61
N LEU A 23 -1.55 25.04 -14.00
CA LEU A 23 -0.13 25.32 -13.77
C LEU A 23 0.65 25.29 -15.09
N GLU A 24 0.34 24.34 -15.96
CA GLU A 24 0.95 24.21 -17.29
C GLU A 24 0.55 25.35 -18.24
N GLU A 25 -0.59 26.02 -18.04
CA GLU A 25 -0.92 27.27 -18.76
C GLU A 25 0.14 28.37 -18.52
N HIS A 26 0.75 28.40 -17.34
CA HIS A 26 1.76 29.39 -16.98
C HIS A 26 3.19 28.91 -17.25
N THR A 27 3.44 27.61 -17.12
CA THR A 27 4.78 27.02 -17.15
C THR A 27 5.13 26.32 -18.46
N GLY A 28 4.13 26.00 -19.28
CA GLY A 28 4.23 25.22 -20.50
C GLY A 28 3.69 23.80 -20.33
N GLU A 29 3.14 23.23 -21.40
CA GLU A 29 2.62 21.86 -21.43
C GLU A 29 3.70 20.83 -21.05
N GLY A 30 3.33 19.85 -20.21
CA GLY A 30 4.22 18.77 -19.78
C GLY A 30 5.27 19.17 -18.74
N THR A 31 5.18 20.37 -18.16
CA THR A 31 6.12 20.82 -17.12
C THR A 31 5.78 20.34 -15.72
N VAL A 32 4.58 19.77 -15.52
CA VAL A 32 4.15 19.19 -14.24
C VAL A 32 4.16 17.66 -14.33
N SER A 33 5.02 17.02 -13.53
CA SER A 33 5.17 15.57 -13.51
C SER A 33 4.19 14.87 -12.56
N ASP A 34 3.88 15.49 -11.42
CA ASP A 34 2.98 14.92 -10.41
C ASP A 34 2.23 16.01 -9.65
N VAL A 35 0.98 15.72 -9.28
CA VAL A 35 0.12 16.60 -8.49
C VAL A 35 -0.61 15.79 -7.44
N GLU A 36 -0.30 16.06 -6.17
CA GLU A 36 -0.99 15.46 -5.04
C GLU A 36 -1.80 16.53 -4.31
N VAL A 37 -3.13 16.41 -4.29
CA VAL A 37 -4.02 17.35 -3.58
C VAL A 37 -4.47 16.73 -2.26
N GLY A 38 -4.40 17.50 -1.19
CA GLY A 38 -4.76 17.07 0.16
C GLY A 38 -5.58 18.12 0.90
N GLN A 39 -6.48 17.65 1.76
CA GLN A 39 -7.14 18.48 2.76
C GLN A 39 -7.30 17.70 4.07
N ASN A 40 -6.79 18.26 5.16
CA ASN A 40 -7.02 17.75 6.50
C ASN A 40 -8.27 18.40 7.10
N LYS A 41 -9.01 17.68 7.95
CA LYS A 41 -10.21 18.21 8.63
C LYS A 41 -9.90 19.52 9.35
N GLY A 42 -10.63 20.59 8.99
CA GLY A 42 -10.48 21.92 9.57
C GLY A 42 -9.33 22.77 9.02
N LEU A 43 -8.54 22.25 8.07
CA LEU A 43 -7.46 22.98 7.41
C LEU A 43 -7.84 23.34 5.96
N LYS A 44 -7.23 24.41 5.46
CA LYS A 44 -7.34 24.80 4.05
C LYS A 44 -6.74 23.70 3.17
N ALA A 45 -7.35 23.47 2.01
CA ALA A 45 -6.79 22.55 1.04
C ALA A 45 -5.40 23.01 0.59
N HIS A 46 -4.56 22.03 0.26
CA HIS A 46 -3.22 22.22 -0.22
C HIS A 46 -2.93 21.24 -1.36
N ALA A 47 -1.91 21.54 -2.13
CA ALA A 47 -1.41 20.67 -3.18
C ALA A 47 0.11 20.60 -3.09
N VAL A 48 0.66 19.43 -3.35
CA VAL A 48 2.09 19.24 -3.59
C VAL A 48 2.27 18.97 -5.08
N VAL A 49 3.08 19.80 -5.72
CA VAL A 49 3.30 19.75 -7.16
C VAL A 49 4.77 19.47 -7.41
N GLU A 50 5.03 18.47 -8.24
CA GLU A 50 6.37 18.18 -8.77
C GLU A 50 6.48 18.66 -10.22
N PHE A 51 7.50 19.47 -10.48
CA PHE A 51 7.82 19.99 -11.80
C PHE A 51 8.95 19.21 -12.45
N THR A 52 8.96 19.17 -13.77
CA THR A 52 10.06 18.56 -14.54
C THR A 52 11.33 19.40 -14.44
N THR A 53 11.19 20.72 -14.31
CA THR A 53 12.29 21.71 -14.25
C THR A 53 12.24 22.55 -12.98
N VAL A 54 13.37 23.13 -12.58
CA VAL A 54 13.43 24.03 -11.41
C VAL A 54 12.84 25.39 -11.78
N GLU A 55 13.02 25.80 -13.03
CA GLU A 55 12.57 27.06 -13.61
C GLU A 55 11.03 27.16 -13.57
N ALA A 56 10.32 26.07 -13.86
CA ALA A 56 8.86 26.03 -13.77
C ALA A 56 8.38 26.16 -12.30
N ALA A 57 9.06 25.49 -11.36
CA ALA A 57 8.76 25.62 -9.94
C ALA A 57 9.00 27.05 -9.43
N ASP A 58 10.09 27.68 -9.84
CA ASP A 58 10.46 29.05 -9.47
C ASP A 58 9.49 30.08 -10.05
N LEU A 59 9.02 29.87 -11.28
CA LEU A 59 8.00 30.72 -11.91
C LEU A 59 6.71 30.73 -11.08
N ILE A 60 6.18 29.55 -10.74
CA ILE A 60 4.96 29.46 -9.91
C ILE A 60 5.20 30.03 -8.51
N MET A 61 6.39 29.85 -7.94
CA MET A 61 6.75 30.43 -6.65
C MET A 61 6.68 31.96 -6.66
N SER A 62 7.17 32.58 -7.74
CA SER A 62 7.13 34.03 -7.92
C SER A 62 5.71 34.57 -8.09
N LEU A 63 4.84 33.82 -8.80
CA LEU A 63 3.45 34.21 -9.05
C LEU A 63 2.58 34.11 -7.80
N ALA A 64 2.77 33.06 -6.99
CA ALA A 64 1.96 32.83 -5.79
C ALA A 64 2.14 33.95 -4.74
N GLY A 65 3.35 34.49 -4.58
CA GLY A 65 3.65 35.54 -3.61
C GLY A 65 2.81 36.83 -3.73
N ASN A 66 2.16 37.04 -4.87
CA ASN A 66 1.29 38.20 -5.15
C ASN A 66 -0.22 37.89 -5.06
N SER A 67 -0.61 36.72 -4.55
CA SER A 67 -2.00 36.23 -4.58
C SER A 67 -2.48 35.67 -3.22
N TYR A 68 -3.74 35.21 -3.16
CA TYR A 68 -4.27 34.47 -2.01
C TYR A 68 -3.65 33.06 -1.86
N LEU A 69 -2.96 32.56 -2.89
CA LEU A 69 -2.24 31.30 -2.86
C LEU A 69 -0.86 31.51 -2.22
N LYS A 70 -0.52 30.67 -1.26
CA LYS A 70 0.81 30.61 -0.67
C LYS A 70 1.56 29.44 -1.27
N ALA A 71 2.75 29.71 -1.77
CA ALA A 71 3.65 28.69 -2.27
C ALA A 71 4.91 28.63 -1.40
N SER A 72 5.44 27.43 -1.22
CA SER A 72 6.74 27.21 -0.58
C SER A 72 7.40 25.99 -1.17
N TYR A 73 8.73 25.95 -1.24
CA TYR A 73 9.42 24.71 -1.60
C TYR A 73 9.10 23.64 -0.57
N VAL A 74 8.81 22.43 -1.05
CA VAL A 74 8.70 21.28 -0.16
C VAL A 74 10.03 21.10 0.53
N LYS A 75 10.05 21.20 1.87
CA LYS A 75 11.17 20.70 2.67
C LYS A 75 11.32 19.23 2.30
N ARG A 76 12.41 18.91 1.58
CA ARG A 76 12.76 17.59 1.02
C ARG A 76 11.81 16.49 1.49
N ARG A 77 10.89 16.02 0.62
CA ARG A 77 10.21 14.74 0.85
C ARG A 77 11.28 13.73 1.26
N THR A 78 11.03 12.97 2.32
CA THR A 78 11.88 11.85 2.72
C THR A 78 12.13 11.02 1.46
N PRO A 79 13.36 10.95 0.91
CA PRO A 79 13.59 10.35 -0.40
C PRO A 79 12.97 8.96 -0.48
N HIS A 80 12.02 8.70 -1.39
CA HIS A 80 11.43 7.37 -1.48
C HIS A 80 12.32 6.46 -2.32
N TYR A 81 12.60 5.25 -1.85
CA TYR A 81 13.17 4.20 -2.69
C TYR A 81 12.04 3.56 -3.48
N LYS A 82 12.08 3.70 -4.80
CA LYS A 82 11.17 2.98 -5.68
C LYS A 82 11.64 1.54 -5.81
N LEU A 83 10.86 0.60 -5.29
CA LEU A 83 11.21 -0.83 -5.33
C LEU A 83 10.88 -1.45 -6.70
N GLY A 84 9.80 -0.99 -7.33
CA GLY A 84 9.41 -1.37 -8.68
C GLY A 84 8.03 -0.83 -9.04
N ASP A 85 7.76 -0.85 -10.35
CA ASP A 85 6.42 -0.68 -10.93
C ASP A 85 5.95 -2.01 -11.50
N ASP A 86 4.66 -2.07 -11.82
CA ASP A 86 4.04 -3.22 -12.49
C ASP A 86 4.30 -4.55 -11.77
N LEU A 87 4.36 -4.49 -10.44
CA LEU A 87 4.59 -5.63 -9.59
C LEU A 87 3.26 -6.33 -9.29
N LYS A 88 3.36 -7.62 -8.97
CA LYS A 88 2.24 -8.37 -8.41
C LYS A 88 2.36 -8.45 -6.89
N LEU A 89 1.29 -8.06 -6.22
CA LEU A 89 1.15 -8.03 -4.77
C LEU A 89 0.16 -9.11 -4.34
N ASN A 90 0.60 -10.02 -3.48
CA ASN A 90 -0.22 -11.10 -2.95
C ASN A 90 -0.44 -10.89 -1.45
N PHE A 91 -1.70 -10.84 -1.03
CA PHE A 91 -2.13 -10.82 0.36
C PHE A 91 -2.48 -12.24 0.81
N GLY A 92 -1.97 -12.65 1.97
CA GLY A 92 -2.22 -14.00 2.46
C GLY A 92 -1.52 -14.39 3.75
N CYS A 93 -1.07 -15.64 3.82
CA CYS A 93 -0.28 -16.16 4.93
C CYS A 93 0.78 -17.15 4.47
N GLN A 94 1.97 -17.12 5.08
CA GLN A 94 2.99 -18.14 4.86
C GLN A 94 2.70 -19.35 5.75
N ILE A 95 2.35 -20.48 5.14
CA ILE A 95 1.98 -21.71 5.86
C ILE A 95 3.22 -22.53 6.23
N SER A 96 4.24 -22.48 5.38
CA SER A 96 5.56 -23.08 5.61
C SER A 96 6.64 -22.26 4.91
N LYS A 97 7.91 -22.58 5.15
CA LYS A 97 9.05 -21.87 4.54
C LYS A 97 8.97 -21.78 3.01
N ASP A 98 8.33 -22.74 2.37
CA ASP A 98 8.21 -22.91 0.91
C ASP A 98 6.76 -22.72 0.39
N LYS A 99 5.78 -22.40 1.24
CA LYS A 99 4.37 -22.30 0.85
C LYS A 99 3.69 -21.05 1.34
N PHE A 100 3.07 -20.34 0.41
CA PHE A 100 2.28 -19.14 0.65
C PHE A 100 0.82 -19.38 0.23
N SER A 101 -0.13 -19.19 1.15
CA SER A 101 -1.55 -19.15 0.83
C SER A 101 -1.93 -17.76 0.38
N VAL A 102 -2.52 -17.64 -0.80
CA VAL A 102 -3.01 -16.37 -1.34
C VAL A 102 -4.49 -16.25 -1.06
N PHE A 103 -4.90 -15.13 -0.45
CA PHE A 103 -6.30 -14.78 -0.24
C PHE A 103 -6.77 -13.80 -1.32
N TRP A 104 -5.92 -12.85 -1.67
CA TRP A 104 -6.19 -11.86 -2.71
C TRP A 104 -4.89 -11.43 -3.38
N SER A 105 -4.96 -11.08 -4.67
CA SER A 105 -3.81 -10.62 -5.46
C SER A 105 -4.19 -9.42 -6.28
N GLN A 106 -3.20 -8.57 -6.53
CA GLN A 106 -3.33 -7.40 -7.40
C GLN A 106 -2.10 -7.27 -8.29
N GLU A 107 -2.33 -6.97 -9.56
CA GLU A 107 -1.29 -6.62 -10.54
C GLU A 107 -1.19 -5.10 -10.71
N ASN A 108 -0.17 -4.65 -11.45
CA ASN A 108 0.10 -3.24 -11.71
C ASN A 108 0.31 -2.42 -10.43
N VAL A 109 1.02 -3.02 -9.47
CA VAL A 109 1.31 -2.38 -8.17
C VAL A 109 2.64 -1.67 -8.23
N SER A 110 2.64 -0.39 -7.83
CA SER A 110 3.85 0.41 -7.63
C SER A 110 4.21 0.43 -6.15
N VAL A 111 5.48 0.20 -5.82
CA VAL A 111 5.93 0.13 -4.42
C VAL A 111 7.00 1.17 -4.14
N LYS A 112 6.74 1.98 -3.12
CA LYS A 112 7.66 3.00 -2.60
C LYS A 112 8.00 2.70 -1.15
N LEU A 113 9.26 2.86 -0.77
CA LEU A 113 9.70 2.83 0.63
C LEU A 113 10.10 4.23 1.04
N CYS A 114 9.69 4.69 2.21
CA CYS A 114 10.19 5.93 2.77
C CYS A 114 11.71 5.85 3.02
N SER A 115 12.40 6.99 2.98
CA SER A 115 13.87 7.05 3.11
C SER A 115 14.42 6.50 4.41
N ASP A 116 13.65 6.66 5.48
CA ASP A 116 13.95 6.13 6.81
C ASP A 116 13.58 4.63 6.94
N LEU A 117 13.07 4.02 5.87
CA LEU A 117 12.59 2.64 5.79
C LEU A 117 11.51 2.29 6.80
N ARG A 118 10.88 3.29 7.42
CA ARG A 118 9.82 3.08 8.41
C ARG A 118 8.48 2.74 7.79
N LYS A 119 8.37 2.84 6.46
CA LYS A 119 7.10 2.73 5.78
C LYS A 119 7.23 2.18 4.36
N PHE A 120 6.40 1.20 4.05
CA PHE A 120 6.10 0.77 2.70
C PHE A 120 4.77 1.36 2.26
N GLU A 121 4.74 1.91 1.05
CA GLU A 121 3.54 2.38 0.38
C GLU A 121 3.35 1.59 -0.92
N PHE A 122 2.19 0.95 -1.03
CA PHE A 122 1.77 0.21 -2.21
C PHE A 122 0.65 0.98 -2.89
N PHE A 123 0.85 1.34 -4.15
CA PHE A 123 -0.11 2.07 -4.96
C PHE A 123 -0.67 1.13 -6.02
N LEU A 124 -1.99 1.07 -6.11
CA LEU A 124 -2.71 0.20 -7.04
C LEU A 124 -4.07 0.81 -7.39
N SER A 125 -4.64 0.42 -8.52
CA SER A 125 -6.02 0.78 -8.86
C SER A 125 -6.91 -0.45 -8.71
N TYR A 126 -8.02 -0.30 -8.00
CA TYR A 126 -9.01 -1.37 -7.80
C TYR A 126 -10.41 -0.82 -8.10
N GLU A 127 -11.15 -1.50 -8.98
CA GLU A 127 -12.46 -1.04 -9.47
C GLU A 127 -12.41 0.41 -10.03
N SER A 128 -11.32 0.74 -10.72
CA SER A 128 -11.04 2.07 -11.29
C SER A 128 -10.84 3.18 -10.25
N VAL A 129 -10.59 2.83 -9.00
CA VAL A 129 -10.27 3.77 -7.91
C VAL A 129 -8.85 3.56 -7.44
N ASP A 130 -8.07 4.63 -7.44
CA ASP A 130 -6.71 4.62 -6.94
C ASP A 130 -6.70 4.39 -5.43
N SER A 131 -5.89 3.42 -5.01
CA SER A 131 -5.81 2.93 -3.65
C SER A 131 -4.35 2.92 -3.19
N ARG A 132 -4.14 3.24 -1.92
CA ARG A 132 -2.83 3.18 -1.26
C ARG A 132 -2.93 2.31 -0.02
N PHE A 133 -2.03 1.33 0.07
CA PHE A 133 -1.83 0.53 1.26
C PHE A 133 -0.54 0.97 1.93
N GLU A 134 -0.57 1.17 3.23
CA GLU A 134 0.57 1.64 4.01
C GLU A 134 0.90 0.65 5.12
N LEU A 135 2.16 0.19 5.15
CA LEU A 135 2.72 -0.61 6.25
C LEU A 135 3.80 0.19 6.94
N SER A 136 3.68 0.36 8.26
CA SER A 136 4.79 0.82 9.08
C SER A 136 5.74 -0.33 9.42
N ASP A 137 6.98 -0.02 9.73
CA ASP A 137 7.97 -0.95 10.29
C ASP A 137 7.48 -1.61 11.58
N GLU A 138 6.75 -0.88 12.43
CA GLU A 138 6.09 -1.41 13.63
C GLU A 138 5.07 -2.53 13.33
N SER A 139 4.53 -2.57 12.11
CA SER A 139 3.60 -3.61 11.68
C SER A 139 4.29 -4.82 11.05
N ILE A 140 5.61 -4.79 10.89
CA ILE A 140 6.40 -5.82 10.21
C ILE A 140 7.18 -6.65 11.23
N SER A 141 7.03 -7.97 11.17
CA SER A 141 7.75 -8.89 12.04
C SER A 141 9.02 -9.45 11.40
N GLN A 142 8.98 -9.74 10.11
CA GLN A 142 10.11 -10.26 9.33
C GLN A 142 9.96 -9.91 7.86
N ILE A 143 11.08 -9.70 7.18
CA ILE A 143 11.16 -9.61 5.72
C ILE A 143 12.06 -10.74 5.21
N GLU A 144 11.56 -11.59 4.32
CA GLU A 144 12.30 -12.69 3.72
C GLU A 144 12.31 -12.56 2.20
N LEU A 145 13.50 -12.47 1.60
CA LEU A 145 13.67 -12.48 0.16
C LEU A 145 14.02 -13.89 -0.31
N HIS A 146 13.09 -14.53 -1.02
CA HIS A 146 13.32 -15.79 -1.71
C HIS A 146 13.91 -15.53 -3.10
N ILE A 147 15.10 -16.07 -3.35
CA ILE A 147 15.80 -16.00 -4.63
C ILE A 147 15.95 -17.42 -5.18
N PRO A 148 14.89 -18.00 -5.77
CA PRO A 148 14.97 -19.34 -6.32
C PRO A 148 15.96 -19.38 -7.50
N SER A 149 16.90 -20.31 -7.47
CA SER A 149 17.86 -20.51 -8.56
C SER A 149 17.15 -20.85 -9.87
N GLY A 150 17.55 -20.19 -10.96
CA GLY A 150 17.01 -20.46 -12.31
C GLY A 150 15.65 -19.86 -12.62
N HIS A 151 15.05 -19.08 -11.73
CA HIS A 151 13.75 -18.45 -11.94
C HIS A 151 13.89 -16.97 -12.36
N SER A 152 12.90 -16.47 -13.11
CA SER A 152 12.80 -15.07 -13.56
C SER A 152 12.19 -14.11 -12.54
N VAL A 153 11.78 -14.64 -11.38
CA VAL A 153 11.07 -13.91 -10.32
C VAL A 153 11.71 -14.20 -8.96
N LYS A 154 11.84 -13.16 -8.14
CA LYS A 154 12.15 -13.22 -6.71
C LYS A 154 10.89 -12.93 -5.92
N TYR A 155 10.79 -13.46 -4.71
CA TYR A 155 9.65 -13.21 -3.83
C TYR A 155 10.09 -12.50 -2.57
N LEU A 156 9.56 -11.31 -2.32
CA LEU A 156 9.78 -10.58 -1.07
C LEU A 156 8.55 -10.79 -0.18
N VAL A 157 8.69 -11.65 0.82
CA VAL A 157 7.65 -11.96 1.80
C VAL A 157 7.83 -11.04 3.01
N ILE A 158 6.79 -10.30 3.36
CA ILE A 158 6.72 -9.40 4.51
C ILE A 158 5.70 -9.98 5.48
N GLN A 159 6.19 -10.47 6.62
CA GLN A 159 5.37 -11.00 7.71
C GLN A 159 4.85 -9.85 8.57
N LEU A 160 3.57 -9.91 8.95
CA LEU A 160 2.85 -8.80 9.56
C LEU A 160 2.41 -9.11 11.00
N HIS A 161 2.40 -8.08 11.84
CA HIS A 161 1.71 -8.09 13.14
C HIS A 161 0.28 -7.54 13.06
N GLY A 162 0.00 -6.72 12.05
CA GLY A 162 -1.30 -6.12 11.82
C GLY A 162 -1.52 -5.80 10.35
N PRO A 163 -2.78 -5.53 9.95
CA PRO A 163 -3.09 -5.23 8.56
C PRO A 163 -2.51 -3.85 8.15
N PRO A 164 -2.24 -3.64 6.86
CA PRO A 164 -1.89 -2.31 6.37
C PRO A 164 -3.04 -1.32 6.59
N MET A 165 -2.69 -0.04 6.66
CA MET A 165 -3.66 1.04 6.57
C MET A 165 -4.05 1.24 5.11
N ILE A 166 -5.35 1.35 4.86
CA ILE A 166 -5.90 1.41 3.50
C ILE A 166 -6.43 2.83 3.27
N TYR A 167 -6.14 3.37 2.08
CA TYR A 167 -6.63 4.65 1.62
C TYR A 167 -7.16 4.52 0.19
N LYS A 168 -8.22 5.28 -0.13
CA LYS A 168 -8.71 5.48 -1.50
C LYS A 168 -8.61 6.94 -1.90
N ASN A 169 -8.45 7.21 -3.19
CA ASN A 169 -8.36 8.54 -3.75
C ASN A 169 -9.43 8.77 -4.82
N ASP A 170 -10.56 9.36 -4.42
CA ASP A 170 -11.57 9.85 -5.37
C ASP A 170 -11.27 11.31 -5.76
N ILE A 171 -10.88 12.13 -4.78
CA ILE A 171 -10.47 13.54 -4.93
C ILE A 171 -9.25 13.82 -4.04
N HIS A 172 -9.23 13.21 -2.85
CA HIS A 172 -8.12 13.21 -1.91
C HIS A 172 -8.04 11.84 -1.21
N TRP A 173 -6.88 11.53 -0.63
CA TRP A 173 -6.70 10.29 0.14
C TRP A 173 -7.61 10.27 1.38
N VAL A 174 -8.54 9.33 1.43
CA VAL A 174 -9.41 9.05 2.58
C VAL A 174 -9.08 7.67 3.11
N ARG A 175 -8.96 7.54 4.44
CA ARG A 175 -8.80 6.25 5.10
C ARG A 175 -10.03 5.39 4.84
N GLU A 176 -9.82 4.15 4.45
CA GLU A 176 -10.87 3.20 4.13
C GLU A 176 -10.71 1.90 4.92
N VAL A 177 -11.81 1.14 5.02
CA VAL A 177 -11.78 -0.23 5.52
C VAL A 177 -11.34 -1.21 4.44
N ASP A 178 -11.15 -2.47 4.81
CA ASP A 178 -10.79 -3.52 3.86
C ASP A 178 -11.94 -3.79 2.87
N PHE A 179 -11.77 -3.27 1.67
CA PHE A 179 -12.68 -3.41 0.54
C PHE A 179 -12.46 -4.71 -0.25
N THR A 180 -11.45 -5.51 0.08
CA THR A 180 -11.16 -6.72 -0.68
C THR A 180 -12.19 -7.81 -0.40
N PRO A 181 -12.47 -8.71 -1.36
CA PRO A 181 -13.40 -9.81 -1.16
C PRO A 181 -13.08 -10.60 0.12
N SER A 182 -14.10 -10.86 0.92
CA SER A 182 -13.98 -11.57 2.20
C SER A 182 -13.02 -10.93 3.22
N SER A 183 -12.72 -9.63 3.12
CA SER A 183 -11.74 -8.94 3.97
C SER A 183 -10.38 -9.64 3.96
N SER A 184 -9.90 -9.95 2.76
CA SER A 184 -8.67 -10.73 2.56
C SER A 184 -7.43 -10.01 3.11
N VAL A 185 -7.36 -8.68 2.99
CA VAL A 185 -6.24 -7.88 3.52
C VAL A 185 -6.23 -7.92 5.05
N GLY A 186 -7.38 -7.74 5.69
CA GLY A 186 -7.54 -7.78 7.14
C GLY A 186 -7.30 -9.16 7.75
N LYS A 187 -7.43 -10.23 6.96
CA LYS A 187 -7.14 -11.61 7.36
C LYS A 187 -5.71 -12.05 7.06
N SER A 188 -4.95 -11.25 6.31
CA SER A 188 -3.60 -11.60 5.91
C SER A 188 -2.63 -11.41 7.06
N SER A 189 -1.79 -12.41 7.30
CA SER A 189 -0.65 -12.33 8.23
C SER A 189 0.66 -12.08 7.50
N ALA A 190 0.65 -12.13 6.16
CA ALA A 190 1.81 -11.87 5.32
C ALA A 190 1.40 -11.26 3.98
N ILE A 191 2.32 -10.51 3.40
CA ILE A 191 2.24 -9.99 2.03
C ILE A 191 3.43 -10.52 1.25
N CYS A 192 3.23 -10.86 -0.01
CA CYS A 192 4.30 -11.31 -0.90
C CYS A 192 4.33 -10.49 -2.19
N LEU A 193 5.45 -9.83 -2.44
CA LEU A 193 5.74 -9.14 -3.69
C LEU A 193 6.48 -10.05 -4.65
N GLU A 194 5.96 -10.19 -5.86
CA GLU A 194 6.65 -10.83 -6.98
C GLU A 194 7.51 -9.78 -7.69
N LEU A 195 8.81 -9.94 -7.61
CA LEU A 195 9.80 -9.00 -8.14
C LEU A 195 10.53 -9.61 -9.33
N PRO A 196 10.73 -8.88 -10.44
CA PRO A 196 11.59 -9.35 -11.53
C PRO A 196 13.00 -9.69 -11.02
N THR A 197 13.69 -10.67 -11.62
CA THR A 197 15.05 -11.06 -11.19
C THR A 197 16.05 -9.89 -11.19
N ARG A 198 15.84 -8.88 -12.05
CA ARG A 198 16.68 -7.68 -12.11
C ARG A 198 16.26 -6.56 -11.16
N ALA A 199 15.14 -6.72 -10.42
CA ALA A 199 14.69 -5.74 -9.46
C ALA A 199 15.77 -5.48 -8.40
N HIS A 200 16.05 -4.19 -8.19
CA HIS A 200 17.05 -3.73 -7.24
C HIS A 200 16.41 -3.62 -5.85
N ILE A 201 16.91 -4.44 -4.92
CA ILE A 201 16.55 -4.32 -3.50
C ILE A 201 17.48 -3.29 -2.86
N PRO A 202 16.97 -2.17 -2.31
CA PRO A 202 17.80 -1.17 -1.65
C PRO A 202 18.69 -1.81 -0.58
N LYS A 203 19.99 -1.47 -0.55
CA LYS A 203 20.92 -1.98 0.47
C LYS A 203 20.41 -1.73 1.88
N ALA A 204 19.87 -0.53 2.12
CA ALA A 204 19.33 -0.16 3.41
C ALA A 204 18.19 -1.10 3.87
N LEU A 205 17.40 -1.68 2.95
CA LEU A 205 16.40 -2.70 3.31
C LEU A 205 17.07 -3.99 3.81
N LYS A 206 18.20 -4.38 3.20
CA LYS A 206 18.96 -5.55 3.61
C LYS A 206 19.67 -5.39 4.96
N ASP A 207 19.95 -4.15 5.34
CA ASP A 207 20.61 -3.80 6.60
C ASP A 207 19.63 -3.86 7.80
N LEU A 208 18.32 -4.06 7.57
CA LEU A 208 17.34 -4.24 8.64
C LEU A 208 17.57 -5.55 9.40
N PHE A 209 17.57 -5.50 10.74
CA PHE A 209 17.85 -6.67 11.58
C PHE A 209 16.84 -7.82 11.42
N TYR A 210 15.65 -7.53 10.91
CA TYR A 210 14.57 -8.49 10.63
C TYR A 210 14.50 -8.90 9.14
N TYR A 211 15.52 -8.57 8.34
CA TYR A 211 15.66 -9.00 6.95
C TYR A 211 16.48 -10.30 6.83
N LYS A 212 16.05 -11.22 5.96
CA LYS A 212 16.76 -12.47 5.64
C LYS A 212 16.64 -12.82 4.15
N GLU A 213 17.63 -13.53 3.62
CA GLU A 213 17.58 -14.13 2.29
C GLU A 213 17.43 -15.65 2.39
N SER A 214 16.69 -16.23 1.45
CA SER A 214 16.40 -17.66 1.40
C SER A 214 16.56 -18.19 -0.02
N PRO A 215 17.33 -19.27 -0.23
CA PRO A 215 17.43 -19.89 -1.54
C PRO A 215 16.22 -20.78 -1.86
N ILE A 216 15.32 -20.98 -0.88
CA ILE A 216 14.19 -21.89 -0.98
C ILE A 216 13.14 -21.29 -1.93
N PRO A 217 12.72 -22.03 -2.98
CA PRO A 217 11.61 -21.59 -3.83
C PRO A 217 10.29 -21.48 -3.06
N LEU A 218 9.47 -20.50 -3.43
CA LEU A 218 8.14 -20.31 -2.86
C LEU A 218 7.08 -20.86 -3.81
N SER A 219 6.15 -21.64 -3.29
CA SER A 219 4.97 -22.14 -4.01
C SER A 219 3.71 -21.46 -3.48
N PHE A 220 2.76 -21.20 -4.38
CA PHE A 220 1.54 -20.45 -4.06
C PHE A 220 0.32 -21.35 -4.10
N MET A 221 -0.56 -21.19 -3.11
CA MET A 221 -1.86 -21.85 -3.05
C MET A 221 -2.95 -20.81 -3.29
N GLY A 222 -3.78 -21.02 -4.31
CA GLY A 222 -4.83 -20.07 -4.70
C GLY A 222 -6.01 -19.98 -3.71
N PRO A 223 -6.87 -18.96 -3.90
CA PRO A 223 -7.96 -18.62 -2.97
C PRO A 223 -9.06 -19.70 -2.85
N GLU A 224 -9.22 -20.58 -3.86
CA GLU A 224 -10.20 -21.68 -3.89
C GLU A 224 -9.97 -22.78 -2.82
N VAL A 225 -8.87 -22.71 -2.09
CA VAL A 225 -8.45 -23.80 -1.19
C VAL A 225 -8.27 -23.33 0.27
N GLY A 226 -8.35 -22.02 0.51
CA GLY A 226 -7.87 -21.39 1.74
C GLY A 226 -8.57 -21.89 3.00
N VAL A 227 -9.83 -21.55 3.24
CA VAL A 227 -10.36 -21.66 4.61
C VAL A 227 -10.64 -23.11 5.04
N SER A 228 -11.25 -23.92 4.17
CA SER A 228 -11.64 -25.29 4.48
C SER A 228 -10.46 -26.27 4.49
N LYS A 229 -9.44 -26.07 3.65
CA LYS A 229 -8.24 -26.91 3.64
C LYS A 229 -7.21 -26.43 4.66
N LEU A 230 -7.08 -25.12 4.93
CA LEU A 230 -6.27 -24.62 6.06
C LEU A 230 -6.79 -25.14 7.40
N ALA A 231 -8.10 -25.14 7.63
CA ALA A 231 -8.67 -25.70 8.87
C ALA A 231 -8.37 -27.21 9.02
N ARG A 232 -8.36 -27.96 7.91
CA ARG A 232 -7.95 -29.38 7.87
C ARG A 232 -6.44 -29.57 8.07
N ILE A 233 -5.60 -28.70 7.49
CA ILE A 233 -4.13 -28.77 7.60
C ILE A 233 -3.66 -28.34 9.00
N LEU A 234 -4.29 -27.32 9.59
CA LEU A 234 -3.99 -26.81 10.94
C LEU A 234 -4.61 -27.65 12.06
N ASN A 235 -5.27 -28.78 11.73
CA ASN A 235 -5.84 -29.72 12.69
C ASN A 235 -6.76 -29.07 13.74
N VAL A 236 -7.46 -27.98 13.38
CA VAL A 236 -8.37 -27.27 14.27
C VAL A 236 -9.67 -28.08 14.36
N LYS A 237 -9.71 -29.07 15.26
CA LYS A 237 -10.97 -29.69 15.69
C LYS A 237 -11.80 -28.59 16.35
N ARG A 238 -12.88 -28.13 15.70
CA ARG A 238 -13.96 -27.45 16.41
C ARG A 238 -14.50 -28.44 17.45
N HIS A 239 -14.19 -28.24 18.72
CA HIS A 239 -14.98 -28.80 19.81
C HIS A 239 -16.30 -28.03 19.87
N GLY A 240 -17.21 -28.38 18.96
CA GLY A 240 -18.63 -28.07 19.11
C GLY A 240 -19.20 -29.04 20.13
N GLY A 241 -19.07 -28.73 21.42
CA GLY A 241 -19.86 -29.36 22.46
C GLY A 241 -21.33 -29.02 22.22
N ALA A 242 -22.07 -29.96 21.63
CA ALA A 242 -23.52 -29.89 21.59
C ALA A 242 -24.03 -30.03 23.03
N HIS A 243 -24.34 -28.91 23.68
CA HIS A 243 -25.26 -28.94 24.81
C HIS A 243 -26.67 -29.21 24.26
N HIS A 244 -27.00 -30.49 24.15
CA HIS A 244 -28.38 -30.94 24.13
C HIS A 244 -29.02 -30.56 25.46
N ALA A 245 -29.77 -29.46 25.48
CA ALA A 245 -30.79 -29.25 26.49
C ALA A 245 -31.86 -30.33 26.29
N ARG A 246 -31.75 -31.42 27.06
CA ARG A 246 -32.83 -32.38 27.30
C ARG A 246 -33.98 -31.61 27.94
N SER A 247 -34.99 -31.25 27.15
CA SER A 247 -36.34 -31.04 27.66
C SER A 247 -37.05 -32.39 27.62
N ASN A 248 -37.05 -33.09 28.75
CA ASN A 248 -37.95 -34.21 28.96
C ASN A 248 -39.20 -33.68 29.66
N SER A 249 -40.31 -33.85 28.94
CA SER A 249 -41.71 -33.73 29.33
C SER A 249 -42.09 -34.59 30.54
N LEU A 250 -43.07 -34.12 31.34
CA LEU A 250 -44.10 -34.90 32.07
C LEU A 250 -45.23 -33.88 32.41
N LEU A 251 -46.31 -33.79 31.62
CA LEU A 251 -47.59 -34.51 31.68
C LEU A 251 -48.49 -34.21 32.91
N THR A 252 -49.64 -33.58 32.58
CA THR A 252 -51.04 -33.84 32.99
C THR A 252 -51.64 -33.46 34.35
N SER A 253 -52.84 -32.85 34.23
CA SER A 253 -54.04 -32.81 35.11
C SER A 253 -53.88 -32.11 36.46
N GLN A 254 -54.76 -31.22 36.93
CA GLN A 254 -56.18 -30.93 36.70
C GLN A 254 -56.45 -29.43 36.63
#